data_AF-A0AAU8J9V6-F1
#
_entry.id   AF-A0AAU8J9V6-F1
#
_cell.length_a   1.000
_cell.length_b   1.000
_cell.length_c   1.000
_cell.angle_alpha   90.00
_cell.angle_beta   90.00
_cell.angle_gamma   90.00
#
_symmetry.space_group_name_H-M   'P 1'
#
loop_
_entity.id
_entity.type
_entity.pdbx_description
1 polymer ?
#
loop_
_entity_poly.entity_id
_entity_poly.type
_entity_poly.pdbx_seq_one_letter_code
_entity_poly.pdbx_strand_id
1 'polypeptide(L)' 'MNSFDANFIERQPITQTLLQTIRLLGEYKGKQELFKQQSPQSLATLRQLAIVQSTESSNRIEGITASLERIRKLVA' A
#
# COMPACT_ATOMS: atom_id res chain seq x y z
N MET A 1 -16.22 9.32 -0.36
CA MET A 1 -15.22 9.36 -1.45
C MET A 1 -15.95 9.08 -2.75
N ASN A 2 -16.08 10.08 -3.62
CA ASN A 2 -16.81 9.93 -4.89
C ASN A 2 -15.98 9.15 -5.94
N SER A 3 -14.72 8.84 -5.62
CA SER A 3 -13.77 8.14 -6.49
C SER A 3 -14.13 6.67 -6.77
N PHE A 4 -15.07 6.08 -6.02
CA PHE A 4 -15.56 4.71 -6.23
C PHE A 4 -16.97 4.65 -6.82
N ASP A 5 -17.56 5.81 -7.15
CA ASP A 5 -18.88 5.84 -7.77
C ASP A 5 -18.81 5.20 -9.18
N ALA A 6 -19.78 4.35 -9.51
CA ALA A 6 -19.81 3.63 -10.80
C ALA A 6 -19.72 4.61 -11.99
N ASN A 7 -20.48 5.71 -11.93
CA ASN A 7 -20.45 6.77 -12.93
C ASN A 7 -19.07 7.42 -13.10
N PHE A 8 -18.27 7.49 -12.03
CA PHE A 8 -16.92 8.04 -12.08
C PHE A 8 -15.95 7.03 -12.70
N ILE A 9 -16.03 5.76 -12.28
CA ILE A 9 -15.18 4.67 -12.76
C ILE A 9 -15.41 4.38 -14.24
N GLU A 10 -16.65 4.30 -14.69
CA GLU A 10 -17.02 4.02 -16.09
C GLU A 10 -16.55 5.09 -17.07
N ARG A 11 -16.33 6.32 -16.58
CA ARG A 11 -15.81 7.44 -17.36
C ARG A 11 -14.28 7.49 -17.42
N GLN A 12 -13.58 6.65 -16.65
CA GLN A 12 -12.12 6.66 -16.66
C GLN A 12 -11.57 6.08 -17.96
N PRO A 13 -10.68 6.79 -18.66
CA PRO A 13 -10.09 6.29 -19.89
C PRO A 13 -9.16 5.11 -19.60
N ILE A 14 -9.30 4.03 -20.37
CA ILE A 14 -8.35 2.92 -20.35
C ILE A 14 -7.15 3.29 -21.22
N THR A 15 -6.15 3.91 -20.59
CA THR A 15 -4.90 4.29 -21.25
C THR A 15 -3.91 3.13 -21.30
N GLN A 16 -2.94 3.19 -22.22
CA GLN A 16 -1.87 2.20 -22.28
C GLN A 16 -1.07 2.12 -20.96
N THR A 17 -0.85 3.26 -20.31
CA THR A 17 -0.18 3.33 -19.01
C THR A 17 -0.98 2.64 -17.91
N LEU A 18 -2.31 2.77 -17.92
CA LEU A 18 -3.18 2.05 -16.98
C LEU A 18 -3.03 0.53 -17.17
N LEU A 19 -3.10 0.05 -18.41
CA LEU A 19 -2.92 -1.37 -18.73
C LEU A 19 -1.55 -1.90 -18.27
N GLN A 20 -0.48 -1.14 -18.52
CA GLN A 20 0.86 -1.47 -18.06
C GLN A 20 0.95 -1.52 -16.53
N THR A 21 0.31 -0.56 -15.85
CA THR A 21 0.26 -0.52 -14.39
C THR A 21 -0.44 -1.74 -13.82
N ILE A 22 -1.60 -2.11 -14.36
CA ILE A 22 -2.34 -3.32 -13.95
C ILE A 22 -1.48 -4.57 -14.16
N ARG A 23 -0.79 -4.68 -15.30
CA ARG A 23 0.13 -5.80 -15.58
C ARG A 23 1.24 -5.89 -14.54
N LEU A 24 1.89 -4.76 -14.22
CA LEU A 24 2.96 -4.70 -13.23
C LEU A 24 2.45 -5.09 -11.84
N LEU A 25 1.27 -4.61 -11.43
CA LEU A 25 0.65 -5.01 -10.17
C LEU A 25 0.44 -6.53 -10.09
N GLY A 26 0.00 -7.15 -11.19
CA GLY A 26 -0.12 -8.61 -11.28
C GLY A 26 1.22 -9.34 -11.11
N GLU A 27 2.29 -8.87 -11.77
CA GLU A 27 3.63 -9.44 -11.65
C GLU A 27 4.18 -9.35 -10.22
N TYR A 28 4.05 -8.18 -9.58
CA TYR A 28 4.50 -7.98 -8.20
C TYR A 28 3.65 -8.76 -7.19
N LYS A 29 2.35 -8.94 -7.45
CA LYS A 29 1.51 -9.83 -6.64
C LYS A 29 2.02 -11.28 -6.70
N GLY A 30 2.41 -11.76 -7.89
CA GLY A 30 3.04 -13.09 -8.04
C GLY A 30 4.34 -13.21 -7.23
N LYS A 31 5.23 -12.21 -7.33
CA LYS A 31 6.47 -12.14 -6.52
C LYS A 31 6.18 -12.12 -5.01
N GLN A 32 5.17 -11.40 -4.58
CA GLN A 32 4.75 -11.37 -3.18
C GLN A 32 4.35 -12.76 -2.68
N GLU A 33 3.54 -13.51 -3.44
CA GLU A 33 3.16 -14.88 -3.05
C GLU A 33 4.37 -15.82 -2.98
N LEU A 34 5.35 -15.66 -3.87
CA LEU A 34 6.61 -16.40 -3.80
C LEU A 34 7.38 -16.09 -2.49
N PHE A 35 7.53 -14.81 -2.13
CA PHE A 35 8.25 -14.41 -0.91
C PHE A 35 7.54 -14.85 0.37
N LYS A 36 6.21 -14.94 0.37
CA LYS A 36 5.46 -15.52 1.50
C LYS A 36 5.89 -16.96 1.78
N GLN A 37 6.24 -17.72 0.74
CA GLN A 37 6.68 -19.11 0.87
C GLN A 37 8.18 -19.21 1.18
N GLN A 38 9.01 -18.43 0.48
CA GLN A 38 10.47 -18.56 0.57
C GLN A 38 11.08 -17.84 1.78
N SER A 39 10.52 -16.70 2.18
CA SER A 39 11.12 -15.80 3.18
C SER A 39 10.08 -15.20 4.14
N PRO A 40 9.24 -16.02 4.80
CA PRO A 40 8.11 -15.53 5.60
C PRO A 40 8.51 -14.63 6.77
N GLN A 41 9.63 -14.92 7.45
CA GLN A 41 10.10 -14.12 8.59
C GLN A 41 10.56 -12.73 8.16
N SER A 42 11.37 -12.64 7.11
CA SER A 42 11.82 -11.36 6.55
C SER A 42 10.64 -10.52 6.04
N LEU A 43 9.68 -11.18 5.36
CA LEU A 43 8.47 -10.52 4.88
C LEU A 43 7.61 -9.99 6.05
N ALA A 44 7.48 -10.74 7.14
CA ALA A 44 6.74 -10.30 8.33
C ALA A 44 7.34 -9.03 8.94
N THR A 45 8.67 -8.97 9.08
CA THR A 45 9.38 -7.80 9.61
C THR A 45 9.19 -6.58 8.71
N LEU A 46 9.35 -6.74 7.39
CA LEU A 46 9.14 -5.65 6.42
C LEU A 46 7.69 -5.15 6.44
N ARG A 47 6.72 -6.06 6.55
CA ARG A 47 5.30 -5.70 6.66
C ARG A 47 5.03 -4.86 7.91
N GLN A 48 5.61 -5.22 9.06
CA GLN A 48 5.42 -4.44 10.29
C GLN A 48 5.98 -3.03 10.16
N LEU A 49 7.16 -2.88 9.56
CA LEU A 49 7.74 -1.57 9.28
C LEU A 49 6.85 -0.75 8.33
N ALA A 50 6.36 -1.38 7.26
CA ALA A 50 5.50 -0.72 6.27
C ALA A 50 4.19 -0.22 6.88
N ILE A 51 3.57 -0.96 7.80
CA ILE A 51 2.35 -0.52 8.51
C ILE A 51 2.63 0.76 9.30
N VAL A 52 3.69 0.78 10.12
CA VAL A 52 4.07 1.97 10.91
C VAL A 52 4.33 3.18 10.00
N GLN A 53 5.07 2.99 8.90
CA GLN A 53 5.37 4.05 7.95
C GLN A 53 4.12 4.55 7.21
N SER A 54 3.22 3.64 6.86
CA SER A 54 1.94 3.99 6.22
C SER A 54 1.09 4.85 7.14
N THR A 55 0.94 4.46 8.41
CA THR A 55 0.19 5.24 9.42
C THR A 55 0.82 6.60 9.68
N GLU A 56 2.15 6.67 9.83
CA GLU A 56 2.83 7.97 9.97
C GLU A 56 2.54 8.87 8.77
N SER A 57 2.66 8.31 7.56
CA SER A 57 2.51 9.10 6.34
C SER A 57 1.08 9.59 6.11
N SER A 58 0.05 8.77 6.38
CA SER A 58 -1.35 9.20 6.26
C SER A 58 -1.65 10.32 7.25
N ASN A 59 -1.22 10.15 8.50
CA ASN A 59 -1.46 11.15 9.54
C ASN A 59 -0.74 12.46 9.22
N ARG A 60 0.48 12.40 8.70
CA ARG A 60 1.23 13.58 8.25
C ARG A 60 0.55 14.30 7.09
N ILE A 61 -0.11 13.59 6.15
CA ILE A 61 -0.92 14.20 5.08
C ILE A 61 -2.08 15.01 5.69
N GLU A 62 -2.63 14.56 6.81
CA GLU A 62 -3.70 15.24 7.56
C GLU A 62 -3.17 16.29 8.55
N GLY A 63 -1.85 16.55 8.58
CA GLY A 63 -1.21 17.52 9.48
C GLY A 63 -0.97 17.01 10.90
N ILE A 64 -1.20 15.72 11.17
CA ILE A 64 -0.98 15.09 12.48
C ILE A 64 0.42 14.48 12.51
N THR A 65 1.26 14.92 13.44
CA THR A 65 2.65 14.43 13.57
C THR A 65 2.94 13.94 14.99
N ALA A 66 3.79 12.92 15.10
CA ALA A 66 4.26 12.37 16.36
C ALA A 66 5.64 11.71 16.16
N SER A 67 6.36 11.44 17.24
CA SER A 67 7.64 10.72 17.14
C SER A 67 7.42 9.27 16.65
N LEU A 68 8.41 8.74 15.92
CA LEU A 68 8.36 7.36 15.41
C LEU A 68 8.15 6.34 16.54
N GLU A 69 8.74 6.56 17.71
CA GLU A 69 8.53 5.71 18.89
C GLU A 69 7.09 5.72 19.37
N ARG A 70 6.43 6.89 19.38
CA ARG A 70 5.02 6.99 19.77
C ARG A 70 4.12 6.28 18.76
N ILE A 71 4.37 6.47 17.47
CA ILE A 71 3.60 5.81 16.40
C ILE A 71 3.79 4.30 16.47
N ARG A 72 5.04 3.82 16.65
CA ARG A 72 5.31 2.39 16.85
C ARG A 72 4.49 1.83 18.01
N LYS A 73 4.48 2.48 19.18
CA LYS A 73 3.70 2.02 20.35
C LYS A 73 2.17 2.02 20.15
N LEU A 74 1.66 2.75 19.15
CA LEU A 74 0.22 2.84 18.87
C LEU A 74 -0.24 1.82 17.82
N VAL A 75 0.68 1.40 16.95
CA VAL A 75 0.39 0.63 15.73
C VAL A 75 0.94 -0.79 15.79
N ALA A 76 2.03 -1.01 16.53
CA ALA A 76 2.71 -2.28 16.72
C ALA A 76 2.53 -2.79 18.15
#